data_AF-A0A7C4YCH6-F1
#
_entry.id   AF-A0A7C4YCH6-F1
#
_cell.length_a   1.000
_cell.length_b   1.000
_cell.length_c   1.000
_cell.angle_alpha   90.00
_cell.angle_beta   90.00
_cell.angle_gamma   90.00
#
_symmetry.space_group_name_H-M   'P 1'
#
loop_
_entity.id
_entity.type
_entity.pdbx_description
1 polymer ?
#
loop_
_entity_poly.entity_id
_entity_poly.type
_entity_poly.pdbx_seq_one_letter_code
_entity_poly.pdbx_strand_id
1 'polypeptide(L)' 'MQKKLIVTATISCLLFYCSKLQAQDEDLLKLVGEEKPKKEFVKYAFKSPRVINSHSMEFLNPGTMDFR' A
#
# COMPACT_ATOMS: atom_id res chain seq x y z
N MET A 1 -37.27 -26.27 -31.37
CA MET A 1 -35.79 -26.21 -31.46
C MET A 1 -35.23 -24.79 -31.59
N GLN A 2 -35.83 -23.92 -32.39
CA GLN A 2 -35.30 -22.56 -32.64
C GLN A 2 -35.10 -21.68 -31.39
N LYS A 3 -36.01 -21.72 -30.40
CA LYS A 3 -35.83 -20.97 -29.14
C LYS A 3 -34.60 -21.40 -28.34
N LYS A 4 -34.28 -22.71 -28.33
CA LYS A 4 -33.08 -23.23 -27.67
C LYS A 4 -31.81 -22.80 -28.39
N LEU A 5 -31.85 -22.76 -29.73
CA LEU A 5 -30.74 -22.31 -30.57
C LEU A 5 -30.43 -20.82 -30.37
N ILE A 6 -31.46 -19.99 -30.24
CA ILE A 6 -31.32 -18.55 -29.96
C ILE A 6 -30.71 -18.34 -28.57
N VAL A 7 -31.19 -19.06 -27.55
CA VAL A 7 -30.65 -18.97 -26.19
C VAL A 7 -29.19 -19.43 -26.11
N THR A 8 -28.81 -20.50 -26.83
CA THR A 8 -27.40 -20.92 -26.89
C THR A 8 -26.52 -19.91 -27.61
N ALA A 9 -27.03 -19.26 -28.67
CA ALA A 9 -26.30 -18.22 -29.39
C ALA A 9 -26.12 -16.95 -28.56
N THR A 10 -27.14 -16.53 -27.79
CA THR A 10 -27.03 -15.37 -26.91
C THR A 10 -26.08 -15.61 -25.74
N ILE A 11 -26.10 -16.81 -25.14
CA ILE A 11 -25.15 -17.19 -24.08
C ILE A 11 -23.71 -17.22 -24.61
N SER A 12 -23.50 -17.80 -25.80
CA SER A 12 -22.17 -17.81 -26.44
C SER A 12 -21.67 -16.39 -26.70
N CYS A 13 -22.54 -15.50 -27.18
CA CYS A 13 -22.18 -14.10 -27.43
C CYS A 13 -21.79 -13.38 -26.14
N LEU A 14 -22.55 -13.59 -25.06
CA LEU A 14 -22.27 -13.00 -23.74
C LEU A 14 -20.91 -13.44 -23.17
N LEU A 15 -20.51 -14.69 -23.39
CA LEU A 15 -19.23 -15.23 -22.94
C LEU A 15 -18.03 -14.58 -23.66
N PHE A 16 -18.16 -14.26 -24.95
CA PHE A 16 -17.10 -13.57 -25.70
C PHE A 16 -16.91 -12.10 -25.29
N TYR A 17 -17.97 -11.42 -24.84
CA TYR A 17 -17.89 -10.05 -24.34
C TYR A 17 -17.19 -9.91 -22.97
N CYS A 18 -17.04 -11.00 -22.21
CA CYS A 18 -16.42 -10.99 -20.88
C CYS A 18 -14.88 -11.00 -20.90
N SER A 19 -14.25 -11.14 -22.08
CA SER A 19 -12.80 -11.32 -22.23
C SER A 19 -11.93 -10.13 -21.80
N LYS A 20 -12.52 -8.96 -21.53
CA LYS A 20 -11.79 -7.75 -21.13
C LYS A 20 -11.94 -7.49 -19.62
N LEU A 21 -11.21 -8.26 -18.83
CA LEU A 21 -11.02 -7.99 -17.40
C LEU A 21 -10.01 -6.83 -17.24
N GLN A 22 -10.45 -5.58 -17.45
CA GLN A 22 -9.61 -4.37 -17.35
C GLN A 22 -9.24 -3.95 -15.90
N ALA A 23 -9.13 -4.91 -14.98
CA ALA A 23 -8.89 -4.61 -13.56
C ALA A 23 -7.40 -4.54 -13.18
N GLN A 24 -6.47 -4.83 -14.11
CA GLN A 24 -5.03 -4.96 -13.83
C GLN A 24 -4.14 -4.16 -14.79
N ASP A 25 -4.72 -3.22 -15.55
CA ASP A 25 -3.96 -2.46 -16.56
C ASP A 25 -2.88 -1.55 -15.91
N GLU A 26 -3.06 -1.14 -14.65
CA GLU A 26 -2.08 -0.34 -13.91
C GLU A 26 -1.66 -1.02 -12.59
N ASP A 27 -0.34 -1.19 -12.44
CA ASP A 27 0.29 -1.70 -11.23
C ASP A 27 0.32 -0.58 -10.16
N LEU A 28 -0.39 -0.79 -9.07
CA LEU A 28 -0.48 0.13 -7.93
C LEU A 28 0.89 0.46 -7.32
N LEU A 29 1.88 -0.44 -7.45
CA LEU A 29 3.24 -0.18 -6.99
C LEU A 29 3.95 0.89 -7.82
N LYS A 30 3.53 1.13 -9.07
CA LYS A 30 4.05 2.22 -9.90
C LYS A 30 3.64 3.61 -9.39
N LEU A 31 2.61 3.68 -8.54
CA LEU A 31 2.21 4.92 -7.87
C LEU A 31 3.13 5.28 -6.70
N VAL A 32 3.88 4.30 -6.19
CA VAL A 32 4.94 4.55 -5.22
C VAL A 32 6.14 5.04 -6.01
N GLY A 33 6.49 6.31 -5.85
CA GLY A 33 7.65 6.90 -6.51
C GLY A 33 8.94 6.12 -6.22
N GLU A 34 9.91 6.20 -7.12
CA GLU A 34 11.22 5.54 -6.96
C GLU A 34 12.10 6.19 -5.87
N GLU A 35 11.61 7.25 -5.23
CA GLU A 35 12.32 7.97 -4.19
C GLU A 35 12.48 7.11 -2.94
N LYS A 36 13.72 6.66 -2.71
CA LYS A 36 14.09 5.99 -1.47
C LYS A 36 13.99 6.97 -0.30
N PRO A 37 13.46 6.54 0.86
CA PRO A 37 13.37 7.40 2.03
C PRO A 37 14.77 7.92 2.41
N LYS A 38 14.89 9.24 2.52
CA LYS A 38 16.13 9.89 2.97
C LYS A 38 16.17 9.86 4.49
N LYS A 39 17.36 9.56 5.04
CA LYS A 39 17.58 9.64 6.48
C LYS A 39 17.63 11.10 6.90
N GLU A 40 16.61 11.55 7.62
CA GLU A 40 16.58 12.90 8.20
C GLU A 40 17.07 12.88 9.65
N PHE A 41 17.98 13.79 9.98
CA PHE A 41 18.45 13.98 11.34
C PHE A 41 17.65 15.10 12.02
N VAL A 42 16.84 14.75 13.01
CA VAL A 42 16.06 15.70 13.80
C VAL A 42 16.95 16.35 14.86
N LYS A 43 17.13 17.68 14.79
CA LYS A 43 18.02 18.44 15.71
C LYS A 43 17.32 19.04 16.92
N TYR A 44 15.99 18.99 16.97
CA TYR A 44 15.16 19.68 17.98
C TYR A 44 14.22 18.74 18.74
N ALA A 45 14.64 17.49 18.94
CA ALA A 45 13.94 16.57 19.82
C ALA A 45 14.25 16.88 21.30
N PHE A 46 13.37 16.45 22.21
CA PHE A 46 13.63 16.52 23.64
C PHE A 46 14.92 15.76 24.00
N LYS A 47 15.77 16.37 24.82
CA LYS A 47 17.07 15.80 25.25
C LYS A 47 16.93 14.51 26.06
N SER A 48 15.73 14.17 26.51
CA SER A 48 15.49 13.07 27.43
C SER A 48 14.39 12.13 26.89
N PRO A 49 14.58 10.80 26.99
CA PRO A 49 13.63 9.79 26.51
C PRO A 49 12.20 9.95 27.03
N ARG A 50 11.18 10.14 26.20
CA ARG A 50 9.82 10.38 26.72
C ARG A 50 8.74 9.82 25.85
N VAL A 51 7.60 9.53 26.47
CA VAL A 51 6.39 9.10 25.78
C VAL A 51 5.49 10.33 25.56
N ILE A 52 5.14 10.61 24.31
CA ILE A 52 4.19 11.66 23.91
C ILE A 52 3.11 11.00 23.06
N ASN A 53 1.83 11.11 23.44
CA ASN A 53 0.70 10.50 22.72
C ASN A 53 0.93 9.00 22.40
N SER A 54 1.44 8.24 23.37
CA SER A 54 1.79 6.82 23.21
C SER A 54 2.93 6.52 22.21
N HIS A 55 3.64 7.53 21.72
CA HIS A 55 4.87 7.37 20.94
C HIS A 55 6.11 7.57 21.84
N SER A 56 6.98 6.56 21.90
CA SER A 56 8.28 6.66 22.60
C SER A 56 9.27 7.42 21.73
N MET A 57 9.99 8.35 22.34
CA MET A 57 11.06 9.09 21.71
C MET A 57 12.36 8.84 22.46
N GLU A 58 13.29 8.11 21.85
CA GLU A 58 14.53 7.61 22.47
C GLU A 58 15.76 8.07 21.68
N PHE A 59 16.47 9.05 22.23
CA PHE A 59 17.71 9.60 21.67
C PHE A 59 18.90 9.37 22.62
N LEU A 60 19.08 8.13 23.09
CA LEU A 60 20.23 7.76 23.91
C LEU A 60 21.39 7.31 23.04
N ASN A 61 22.58 7.83 23.33
CA ASN A 61 23.80 7.32 22.72
C ASN A 61 24.12 5.91 23.25
N PRO A 62 24.72 5.02 22.45
CA PRO A 62 25.14 3.71 22.90
C PRO A 62 25.98 3.78 24.18
N GLY A 63 25.68 2.93 25.16
CA GLY A 63 26.41 2.89 26.45
C GLY A 63 26.06 4.01 27.44
N THR A 64 25.06 4.85 27.14
CA THR A 64 24.57 5.88 28.08
C THR A 64 23.35 5.38 28.83
N MET A 65 23.39 5.42 30.16
CA MET A 65 22.25 5.08 31.02
C MET A 65 21.48 6.37 31.38
N ASP A 66 20.20 6.46 31.03
CA ASP A 66 19.31 7.56 31.46
C ASP A 66 18.90 7.31 32.90
N PHE A 67 19.61 7.93 33.85
CA PHE A 67 19.15 8.02 35.24
C PHE A 67 18.35 9.30 35.39
N ARG A 68 17.05 9.17 35.62
CA ARG A 68 16.16 10.28 35.97
C ARG A 68 15.94 10.34 37.46
#